data_AF-A0A0K2UCZ2-F1
#
_entry.id   AF-A0A0K2UCZ2-F1
#
_cell.length_a   1.000
_cell.length_b   1.000
_cell.length_c   1.000
_cell.angle_alpha   90.00
_cell.angle_beta   90.00
_cell.angle_gamma   90.00
#
_symmetry.space_group_name_H-M   'P 1'
#
loop_
_entity.id
_entity.type
_entity.pdbx_description
1 polymer ?
#
loop_
_entity_poly.entity_id
_entity_poly.type
_entity_poly.pdbx_seq_one_letter_code
_entity_poly.pdbx_strand_id
1 'polypeptide(L)'
;MYLTLWKGMYLKYSAIIWTYIALLMEVSLSEAKDYTNYKLLKVEPDSSFDRTRIYHMLVDDVDFWTEPSALKSELQFMVGPHQLSDVMELLDSLNISSTEATLRP
;
A
#
# COMPACT_ATOMS: atom_id res chain seq x y z
N MET A 1 -18.80 55.68 -0.77
CA MET A 1 -19.82 54.62 -0.83
C MET A 1 -19.38 53.34 -1.57
N TYR A 2 -18.35 53.38 -2.45
CA TYR A 2 -17.86 52.18 -3.17
C TYR A 2 -16.87 51.29 -2.38
N LEU A 3 -16.10 51.83 -1.42
CA LEU A 3 -15.09 51.07 -0.66
C LEU A 3 -15.68 50.04 0.32
N THR A 4 -16.90 50.25 0.81
CA THR A 4 -17.56 49.35 1.77
C THR A 4 -18.13 48.10 1.09
N LEU A 5 -18.58 48.22 -0.16
CA LEU A 5 -19.07 47.11 -0.98
C LEU A 5 -17.94 46.14 -1.36
N TRP A 6 -16.76 46.67 -1.69
CA TRP A 6 -15.57 45.85 -2.00
C TRP A 6 -15.09 45.04 -0.79
N LYS A 7 -15.01 45.64 0.41
CA LYS A 7 -14.63 44.92 1.64
C LYS A 7 -15.57 43.76 1.97
N GLY A 8 -16.88 43.95 1.80
CA GLY A 8 -17.88 42.89 2.02
C GLY A 8 -17.74 41.73 1.02
N MET A 9 -17.39 42.03 -0.23
CA MET A 9 -17.13 41.02 -1.26
C MET A 9 -15.89 40.19 -0.94
N TYR A 10 -14.77 40.84 -0.55
CA TYR A 10 -13.53 40.14 -0.17
C TYR A 10 -13.71 39.23 1.04
N LEU A 11 -14.49 39.66 2.04
CA LEU A 11 -14.78 38.84 3.23
C LEU A 11 -15.58 37.57 2.88
N LYS A 12 -16.52 37.67 1.93
CA LYS A 12 -17.30 36.51 1.46
C LYS A 12 -16.44 35.51 0.68
N TYR A 13 -15.62 36.00 -0.25
CA TYR A 13 -14.70 35.13 -1.00
C TYR A 13 -13.64 34.50 -0.10
N SER A 14 -13.15 35.23 0.90
CA SER A 14 -12.22 34.70 1.90
C SER A 14 -12.86 33.56 2.70
N ALA A 15 -14.09 33.72 3.18
CA ALA A 15 -14.79 32.66 3.90
C ALA A 15 -14.94 31.38 3.05
N ILE A 16 -15.29 31.53 1.77
CA ILE A 16 -15.42 30.40 0.83
C ILE A 16 -14.08 29.68 0.64
N ILE A 17 -12.98 30.44 0.46
CA ILE A 17 -11.63 29.87 0.31
C ILE A 17 -11.22 29.11 1.58
N TRP A 18 -11.46 29.67 2.76
CA TRP A 18 -11.16 29.01 4.03
C TRP A 18 -11.95 27.71 4.23
N THR A 19 -13.23 27.67 3.84
CA THR A 19 -14.02 26.42 3.86
C THR A 19 -13.47 25.36 2.91
N TYR A 20 -13.03 25.74 1.71
CA TYR A 20 -12.42 24.79 0.78
C TYR A 20 -11.09 24.23 1.29
N ILE A 21 -10.26 25.07 1.92
CA ILE A 21 -8.99 24.63 2.52
C ILE A 21 -9.24 23.67 3.68
N ALA A 22 -10.23 23.93 4.55
CA ALA A 22 -10.60 23.03 5.64
C ALA A 22 -11.06 21.66 5.13
N LEU A 23 -11.89 21.65 4.07
CA LEU A 23 -12.43 20.43 3.48
C LEU A 23 -11.35 19.56 2.81
N LEU A 24 -10.29 20.19 2.27
CA LEU A 24 -9.14 19.47 1.71
C LEU A 24 -8.23 18.86 2.79
N MET A 25 -8.17 19.45 3.99
CA MET A 25 -7.33 18.91 5.08
C MET A 25 -7.91 17.62 5.67
N GLU A 26 -9.24 17.47 5.72
CA GLU A 26 -9.90 16.26 6.23
C GLU A 26 -9.61 15.00 5.39
N VAL A 27 -9.27 15.15 4.11
CA VAL A 27 -8.99 14.02 3.20
C VAL A 27 -7.61 13.39 3.42
N SER A 28 -6.72 14.03 4.21
CA SER A 28 -5.32 13.62 4.33
C SER A 28 -4.98 12.76 5.55
N LEU A 29 -5.95 12.43 6.41
CA LEU A 29 -5.79 11.45 7.50
C LEU A 29 -5.94 10.02 6.97
N SER A 30 -5.11 9.64 6.01
CA SER A 30 -4.84 8.22 5.79
C SER A 30 -4.01 7.77 6.98
N GLU A 31 -4.54 6.85 7.80
CA GLU A 31 -3.79 6.23 8.89
C GLU A 31 -2.44 5.75 8.34
N ALA A 32 -1.34 6.27 8.91
CA ALA A 32 -0.02 5.82 8.53
C ALA A 32 0.07 4.34 8.90
N LYS A 33 0.00 3.46 7.89
CA LYS A 33 0.09 2.01 8.08
C LYS A 33 1.45 1.73 8.74
N ASP A 34 1.42 1.23 9.97
CA ASP A 34 2.62 0.89 10.71
C ASP A 34 3.19 -0.43 10.15
N TYR A 35 4.32 -0.34 9.47
CA TYR A 35 5.03 -1.48 8.90
C TYR A 35 6.08 -2.06 9.87
N THR A 36 6.01 -1.72 11.16
CA THR A 36 6.94 -2.25 12.17
C THR A 36 6.84 -3.77 12.27
N ASN A 37 7.99 -4.45 12.16
CA ASN A 37 8.15 -5.91 12.12
C ASN A 37 7.57 -6.61 10.88
N TYR A 38 7.24 -5.88 9.83
CA TYR A 38 6.92 -6.51 8.55
C TYR A 38 8.19 -7.10 7.93
N LYS A 39 8.04 -8.26 7.31
CA LYS A 39 9.12 -8.91 6.56
C LYS A 39 8.82 -8.85 5.07
N LEU A 40 9.85 -8.52 4.29
CA LEU A 40 9.79 -8.63 2.84
C LEU A 40 10.19 -10.06 2.46
N LEU A 41 9.26 -10.82 1.90
CA LEU A 41 9.53 -12.15 1.37
C LEU A 41 9.72 -12.05 -0.13
N LYS A 42 10.79 -12.69 -0.60
CA LYS A 42 11.04 -12.93 -2.01
C LYS A 42 10.82 -14.40 -2.31
N VAL A 43 10.02 -14.66 -3.34
CA VAL A 43 9.64 -16.00 -3.79
C VAL A 43 9.90 -16.12 -5.28
N GLU A 44 10.55 -17.20 -5.71
CA GLU A 44 10.82 -17.47 -7.12
C GLU A 44 10.14 -18.78 -7.52
N PRO A 45 8.87 -18.71 -8.00
CA PRO A 45 8.15 -19.89 -8.47
C PRO A 45 8.73 -20.42 -9.78
N ASP A 46 8.88 -21.74 -9.88
CA ASP A 46 9.43 -22.43 -11.07
C ASP A 46 8.53 -22.31 -12.32
N SER A 47 7.23 -22.10 -12.11
CA SER A 47 6.22 -22.03 -13.17
C SER A 47 5.40 -20.75 -13.12
N SER A 48 5.01 -20.26 -14.30
CA SER A 48 4.06 -19.16 -14.43
C SER A 48 2.68 -19.47 -13.84
N PHE A 49 2.30 -20.75 -13.80
CA PHE A 49 1.08 -21.22 -13.17
C PHE A 49 1.14 -21.04 -11.64
N ASP A 50 2.21 -21.48 -11.01
CA ASP A 50 2.38 -21.37 -9.55
C ASP A 50 2.47 -19.90 -9.11
N ARG A 51 3.13 -19.05 -9.91
CA ARG A 51 3.14 -17.60 -9.66
C ARG A 51 1.74 -17.00 -9.61
N THR A 52 0.90 -17.32 -10.59
CA THR A 52 -0.47 -16.81 -10.68
C THR A 52 -1.32 -17.33 -9.53
N ARG A 53 -1.11 -18.61 -9.17
CA ARG A 53 -1.78 -19.26 -8.04
C ARG A 53 -1.41 -18.58 -6.72
N ILE A 54 -0.13 -18.36 -6.44
CA ILE A 54 0.35 -17.65 -5.23
C ILE A 54 -0.24 -16.25 -5.14
N TYR A 55 -0.23 -15.51 -6.26
CA TYR A 55 -0.81 -14.17 -6.30
C TYR A 55 -2.29 -14.19 -5.92
N HIS A 56 -3.10 -15.05 -6.54
CA HIS A 56 -4.53 -15.14 -6.21
C HIS A 56 -4.80 -15.60 -4.78
N MET A 57 -3.92 -16.40 -4.17
CA MET A 57 -4.11 -16.87 -2.79
C MET A 57 -3.71 -15.83 -1.74
N LEU A 58 -2.81 -14.91 -2.08
CA LEU A 58 -2.23 -13.98 -1.09
C LEU A 58 -2.60 -12.52 -1.34
N VAL A 59 -3.15 -12.15 -2.50
CA VAL A 59 -3.42 -10.73 -2.87
C VAL A 59 -4.31 -9.98 -1.87
N ASP A 60 -5.18 -10.70 -1.16
CA ASP A 60 -6.08 -10.12 -0.16
C ASP A 60 -5.42 -10.02 1.24
N ASP A 61 -4.37 -10.81 1.49
CA ASP A 61 -3.74 -10.98 2.82
C ASP A 61 -2.39 -10.24 2.94
N VAL A 62 -1.66 -10.08 1.82
CA VAL A 62 -0.31 -9.50 1.79
C VAL A 62 -0.20 -8.33 0.81
N ASP A 63 0.68 -7.39 1.13
CA ASP A 63 0.97 -6.26 0.23
C ASP A 63 2.06 -6.65 -0.77
N PHE A 64 1.70 -6.82 -2.04
CA PHE A 64 2.67 -7.07 -3.11
C PHE A 64 3.46 -5.79 -3.43
N TRP A 65 4.78 -5.87 -3.31
CA TRP A 65 5.68 -4.74 -3.61
C TRP A 65 5.90 -4.54 -5.10
N THR A 66 5.77 -5.63 -5.87
CA THR A 66 5.88 -5.62 -7.33
C THR A 66 4.72 -6.40 -7.91
N GLU A 67 4.04 -5.79 -8.90
CA GLU A 67 2.97 -6.46 -9.62
C GLU A 67 3.51 -7.71 -10.33
N PRO A 68 2.89 -8.89 -10.13
CA PRO A 68 3.28 -10.11 -10.81
C PRO A 68 3.18 -9.90 -12.33
N SER A 69 4.32 -9.97 -13.01
CA SER A 69 4.37 -9.87 -14.46
C SER A 69 4.84 -11.19 -15.04
N ALA A 70 4.34 -11.56 -16.22
CA ALA A 70 4.80 -12.75 -16.93
C ALA A 70 6.33 -12.73 -17.20
N LEU A 71 6.91 -11.54 -17.24
CA LEU A 71 8.34 -11.27 -17.48
C LEU A 71 9.21 -11.31 -16.21
N LYS A 72 8.61 -11.18 -15.02
CA LYS A 72 9.35 -11.23 -13.75
C LYS A 72 9.21 -12.62 -13.15
N SER A 73 10.33 -13.31 -12.95
CA SER A 73 10.35 -14.62 -12.29
C SER A 73 10.06 -14.51 -10.79
N GLU A 74 10.44 -13.39 -10.19
CA GLU A 74 10.30 -13.16 -8.75
C GLU A 74 8.98 -12.48 -8.36
N LEU A 75 8.41 -12.94 -7.25
CA LEU A 75 7.37 -12.28 -6.48
C LEU A 75 8.00 -11.68 -5.23
N GLN A 76 7.65 -10.43 -4.93
CA GLN A 76 8.06 -9.76 -3.70
C GLN A 76 6.82 -9.21 -3.00
N PHE A 77 6.61 -9.60 -1.76
CA PHE A 77 5.47 -9.17 -0.96
C PHE A 77 5.83 -9.02 0.51
N MET A 78 5.13 -8.09 1.16
CA MET A 78 5.32 -7.73 2.56
C MET A 78 4.32 -8.51 3.42
N VAL A 79 4.84 -9.19 4.43
CA VAL A 79 4.03 -10.00 5.35
C VAL A 79 4.13 -9.41 6.75
N GLY A 80 2.97 -9.18 7.36
CA GLY A 80 2.88 -8.74 8.74
C GLY A 80 3.28 -9.85 9.72
N PRO A 81 3.74 -9.52 10.94
CA PRO A 81 4.25 -10.50 11.90
C PRO A 81 3.22 -11.56 12.30
N HIS A 82 1.93 -11.21 12.33
CA HIS A 82 0.85 -12.14 12.65
C HIS A 82 0.55 -13.14 11.54
N GLN A 83 0.79 -12.76 10.28
CA GLN A 83 0.49 -13.57 9.11
C GLN A 83 1.71 -14.36 8.61
N LEU A 84 2.90 -14.04 9.13
CA LEU A 84 4.16 -14.63 8.70
C LEU A 84 4.17 -16.15 8.81
N SER A 85 3.63 -16.70 9.91
CA SER A 85 3.58 -18.15 10.13
C SER A 85 2.71 -18.83 9.07
N ASP A 86 1.51 -18.30 8.84
CA ASP A 86 0.53 -18.88 7.91
C ASP A 86 1.05 -18.83 6.47
N VAL A 87 1.68 -17.71 6.09
CA VAL A 87 2.29 -17.55 4.76
C VAL A 87 3.48 -18.49 4.58
N MET A 88 4.32 -18.67 5.61
CA MET A 88 5.43 -19.63 5.54
C MET A 88 4.94 -21.08 5.41
N GLU A 89 3.89 -21.46 6.14
CA GLU A 89 3.27 -22.79 6.04
C GLU A 89 2.66 -23.03 4.66
N LEU A 90 1.98 -22.02 4.08
CA LEU A 90 1.45 -22.07 2.72
C LEU A 90 2.57 -22.28 1.68
N LEU A 91 3.67 -21.53 1.79
CA LEU A 91 4.80 -21.67 0.87
C LEU A 91 5.47 -23.05 0.98
N ASP A 92 5.61 -23.57 2.20
CA ASP A 92 6.14 -24.92 2.44
C ASP A 92 5.23 -26.01 1.86
N SER A 93 3.91 -25.88 2.03
CA SER A 93 2.91 -26.81 1.47
C SER A 93 2.92 -26.86 -0.06
N LEU A 94 3.33 -25.77 -0.70
CA LEU A 94 3.46 -25.64 -2.15
C LEU A 94 4.86 -26.05 -2.64
N ASN A 95 5.76 -26.43 -1.73
CA ASN A 95 7.17 -26.72 -1.98
C ASN A 95 7.90 -25.55 -2.66
N ILE A 96 7.59 -24.33 -2.23
CA ILE A 96 8.14 -23.10 -2.80
C ILE A 96 9.15 -22.49 -1.83
N SER A 97 10.39 -22.35 -2.30
CA SER A 97 11.44 -21.70 -1.53
C SER A 97 11.18 -20.20 -1.41
N SER A 98 11.27 -19.68 -0.19
CA SER A 98 11.23 -18.25 0.10
C SER A 98 12.53 -17.77 0.71
N THR A 99 12.91 -16.53 0.40
CA THR A 99 14.08 -15.88 0.99
C THR A 99 13.65 -14.56 1.60
N GLU A 100 14.06 -14.29 2.84
CA GLU A 100 13.87 -12.98 3.45
C GLU A 100 14.74 -11.96 2.70
N ALA A 101 14.11 -10.99 2.05
CA ALA A 101 14.81 -9.90 1.39
C ALA A 101 15.12 -8.84 2.45
N THR A 102 16.39 -8.66 2.78
CA THR A 102 16.82 -7.52 3.61
C THR A 102 16.55 -6.24 2.84
N LEU A 103 15.67 -5.38 3.39
CA LEU A 103 15.51 -4.01 2.95
C LEU A 103 16.89 -3.33 3.06
N ARG A 104 17.58 -3.18 1.94
CA ARG A 104 18.87 -2.48 1.93
C ARG A 104 18.57 -1.00 2.22
N PRO A 105 19.22 -0.40 3.22
CA PRO A 105 19.00 1.01 3.57
C PRO A 105 19.38 1.97 2.44
#